data_AF-A0A8B8DCF3-F1
#
_entry.id   AF-A0A8B8DCF3-F1
#
_cell.length_a   1.000
_cell.length_b   1.000
_cell.length_c   1.000
_cell.angle_alpha   90.00
_cell.angle_beta   90.00
_cell.angle_gamma   90.00
#
_symmetry.space_group_name_H-M   'P 1'
#
loop_
_entity.id
_entity.type
_entity.pdbx_description
1 polymer ?
#
loop_
_entity_poly.entity_id
_entity_poly.type
_entity_poly.pdbx_seq_one_letter_code
_entity_poly.pdbx_strand_id
1 'polypeptide(L)'
;MKIAVPAIVCFFISLCFFEIIEATEKFYDCNVYTNEENIPTESTYCVNDILDNKFYCKSWECEALECPLDQQLPQKGDDCSICPDTCTNGGRLFNKGERIPCIDGSNKCTCISTGTVISTRRGTNKFWLCGAPVP
;
A
#
# COMPACT_ATOMS: atom_id res chain seq x y z
N MET A 1 -7.85 43.52 -52.93
CA MET A 1 -8.94 42.97 -52.10
C MET A 1 -8.39 41.74 -51.38
N LYS A 2 -8.24 41.82 -50.06
CA LYS A 2 -7.66 40.78 -49.19
C LYS A 2 -8.70 39.69 -48.98
N ILE A 3 -8.37 38.42 -49.21
CA ILE A 3 -9.10 37.30 -48.60
C ILE A 3 -8.05 36.36 -48.04
N ALA A 4 -7.94 36.39 -46.71
CA ALA A 4 -7.09 35.53 -45.91
C ALA A 4 -7.69 34.12 -45.88
N VAL A 5 -6.87 33.11 -46.14
CA VAL A 5 -7.20 31.71 -45.88
C VAL A 5 -6.84 31.45 -44.41
N PRO A 6 -7.79 31.06 -43.53
CA PRO A 6 -7.44 30.77 -42.15
C PRO A 6 -6.72 29.42 -42.09
N ALA A 7 -5.49 29.44 -41.58
CA ALA A 7 -4.79 28.24 -41.15
C ALA A 7 -5.60 27.59 -40.03
N ILE A 8 -6.20 26.44 -40.32
CA ILE A 8 -6.82 25.57 -39.33
C ILE A 8 -5.68 24.95 -38.53
N VAL A 9 -5.39 25.54 -37.37
CA VAL A 9 -4.49 24.96 -36.38
C VAL A 9 -5.25 23.85 -35.69
N CYS A 10 -5.04 22.60 -36.11
CA CYS A 10 -5.51 21.42 -35.39
C CYS A 10 -4.77 21.33 -34.05
N PHE A 11 -5.40 21.84 -33.00
CA PHE A 11 -5.00 21.58 -31.62
C PHE A 11 -5.39 20.13 -31.29
N PHE A 12 -4.46 19.19 -31.54
CA PHE A 12 -4.55 17.84 -30.99
C PHE A 12 -4.35 17.94 -29.47
N ILE A 13 -5.43 18.17 -28.73
CA ILE A 13 -5.45 17.94 -27.30
C ILE A 13 -5.36 16.43 -27.14
N SER A 14 -4.13 15.93 -26.96
CA SER A 14 -3.85 14.56 -26.56
C SER A 14 -4.46 14.37 -25.18
N LEU A 15 -5.72 13.94 -25.13
CA LEU A 15 -6.33 13.38 -23.93
C LEU A 15 -5.53 12.12 -23.59
N CYS A 16 -4.49 12.27 -22.77
CA CYS A 16 -3.98 11.15 -22.00
C CYS A 16 -5.15 10.68 -21.13
N PHE A 17 -5.90 9.70 -21.62
CA PHE A 17 -6.74 8.87 -20.78
C PHE A 17 -5.77 8.12 -19.85
N PHE A 18 -5.43 8.74 -18.73
CA PHE A 18 -5.02 7.97 -17.58
C PHE A 18 -6.27 7.20 -17.18
N GLU A 19 -6.35 5.93 -17.58
CA GLU A 19 -7.32 5.02 -16.99
C GLU A 19 -7.05 5.04 -15.50
N ILE A 20 -7.97 5.67 -14.76
CA ILE A 20 -7.87 5.75 -13.31
C ILE A 20 -8.17 4.33 -12.85
N ILE A 21 -7.12 3.64 -12.40
CA ILE A 21 -7.23 2.33 -11.77
C ILE A 21 -7.90 2.54 -10.42
N GLU A 22 -9.24 2.60 -10.41
CA GLU A 22 -10.02 2.75 -9.19
C GLU A 22 -10.39 1.39 -8.60
N ALA A 23 -10.32 1.31 -7.27
CA ALA A 23 -10.87 0.18 -6.52
C ALA A 23 -12.36 0.02 -6.85
N THR A 24 -12.79 -1.23 -7.07
CA THR A 24 -14.17 -1.49 -7.52
C THR A 24 -15.18 -1.33 -6.38
N GLU A 25 -14.75 -1.53 -5.13
CA GLU A 25 -15.58 -1.33 -3.93
C GLU A 25 -14.69 -1.20 -2.66
N LYS A 26 -15.33 -0.93 -1.52
CA LYS A 26 -14.70 -0.91 -0.19
C LYS A 26 -15.26 -2.03 0.68
N PHE A 27 -14.41 -2.63 1.49
CA PHE A 27 -14.80 -3.56 2.55
C PHE A 27 -14.08 -3.17 3.84
N TYR A 28 -14.80 -2.48 4.73
CA TYR A 28 -14.22 -1.84 5.92
C TYR A 28 -12.98 -1.02 5.54
N ASP A 29 -11.82 -1.31 6.13
CA ASP A 29 -10.58 -0.58 5.89
C ASP A 29 -9.89 -0.94 4.56
N CYS A 30 -10.42 -1.91 3.80
CA CYS A 30 -9.82 -2.37 2.56
C CYS A 30 -10.47 -1.77 1.32
N ASN A 31 -9.62 -1.51 0.32
CA ASN A 31 -10.02 -1.46 -1.08
C ASN A 31 -10.22 -2.88 -1.61
N VAL A 32 -11.17 -3.07 -2.50
CA VAL A 32 -11.44 -4.37 -3.11
C VAL A 32 -11.26 -4.28 -4.61
N TYR A 33 -10.63 -5.31 -5.18
CA TYR A 33 -10.29 -5.40 -6.59
C TYR A 33 -10.71 -6.75 -7.16
N THR A 34 -11.12 -6.77 -8.43
CA THR A 34 -11.42 -8.00 -9.18
C THR A 34 -10.32 -8.37 -10.18
N ASN A 35 -9.48 -7.40 -10.56
CA ASN A 35 -8.31 -7.60 -11.41
C ASN A 35 -7.04 -7.30 -10.60
N GLU A 36 -6.07 -8.21 -10.64
CA GLU A 36 -4.78 -8.07 -9.97
C GLU A 36 -3.95 -6.91 -10.54
N GLU A 37 -4.08 -6.63 -11.84
CA GLU A 37 -3.40 -5.51 -12.51
C GLU A 37 -3.82 -4.14 -11.94
N ASN A 38 -4.98 -4.09 -11.28
CA ASN A 38 -5.50 -2.88 -10.68
C ASN A 38 -5.03 -2.66 -9.24
N ILE A 39 -4.29 -3.60 -8.66
CA ILE A 39 -3.80 -3.51 -7.29
C ILE A 39 -2.59 -2.57 -7.24
N PRO A 40 -2.57 -1.59 -6.32
CA PRO A 40 -1.40 -0.75 -6.13
C PRO A 40 -0.17 -1.60 -5.76
N THR A 41 0.96 -1.32 -6.39
CA THR A 41 2.20 -2.10 -6.21
C THR A 41 3.01 -1.67 -4.98
N GLU A 42 2.79 -0.44 -4.50
CA GLU A 42 3.53 0.15 -3.39
C GLU A 42 2.65 0.24 -2.15
N SER A 43 3.27 0.07 -0.97
CA SER A 43 2.70 0.24 0.36
C SER A 43 1.33 -0.42 0.50
N THR A 44 1.20 -1.64 -0.02
CA THR A 44 -0.06 -2.36 -0.12
C THR A 44 0.11 -3.82 0.26
N TYR A 45 -0.86 -4.36 1.00
CA TYR A 45 -0.96 -5.77 1.34
C TYR A 45 -2.35 -6.28 1.05
N CYS A 46 -2.44 -7.41 0.34
CA CYS A 46 -3.70 -7.97 -0.11
C CYS A 46 -3.91 -9.41 0.34
N VAL A 47 -5.16 -9.77 0.57
CA VAL A 47 -5.63 -11.15 0.69
C VAL A 47 -6.55 -11.45 -0.49
N ASN A 48 -6.27 -12.56 -1.19
CA ASN A 48 -7.20 -13.11 -2.18
C ASN A 48 -8.24 -14.00 -1.46
N ASP A 49 -9.52 -13.67 -1.64
CA ASP A 49 -10.62 -14.54 -1.24
C ASP A 49 -11.16 -15.27 -2.47
N ILE A 50 -10.88 -16.57 -2.54
CA ILE A 50 -11.24 -17.44 -3.67
C ILE A 50 -12.76 -17.60 -3.79
N LEU A 51 -13.51 -17.52 -2.68
CA LEU A 51 -14.96 -17.69 -2.70
C LEU A 51 -15.64 -16.50 -3.39
N ASP A 52 -15.10 -15.31 -3.15
CA ASP A 52 -15.61 -14.08 -3.77
C ASP A 52 -14.95 -13.80 -5.13
N ASN A 53 -13.83 -14.47 -5.43
CA ASN A 53 -12.95 -14.16 -6.55
C ASN A 53 -12.52 -12.68 -6.56
N LYS A 54 -12.10 -12.18 -5.39
CA LYS A 54 -11.73 -10.77 -5.14
C LYS A 54 -10.47 -10.66 -4.31
N PHE A 55 -9.77 -9.54 -4.47
CA PHE A 55 -8.61 -9.14 -3.68
C PHE A 55 -9.00 -8.04 -2.70
N TYR A 56 -8.74 -8.26 -1.42
CA TYR A 56 -8.99 -7.31 -0.34
C TYR A 56 -7.66 -6.72 0.08
N CYS A 57 -7.45 -5.45 -0.21
CA CYS A 57 -6.15 -4.79 -0.10
C CYS A 57 -6.21 -3.63 0.87
N LYS A 58 -5.23 -3.59 1.77
CA LYS A 58 -4.98 -2.46 2.66
C LYS A 58 -3.73 -1.75 2.18
N SER A 59 -3.86 -0.46 1.92
CA SER A 59 -2.74 0.42 1.58
C SER A 59 -2.46 1.39 2.72
N TRP A 60 -1.24 1.89 2.80
CA TRP A 60 -0.82 2.81 3.85
C TRP A 60 0.13 3.88 3.33
N GLU A 61 0.31 4.91 4.14
CA GLU A 61 1.39 5.88 4.00
C GLU A 61 2.47 5.56 5.04
N CYS A 62 3.72 5.90 4.73
CA CYS A 62 4.82 5.73 5.65
C CYS A 62 4.78 6.79 6.76
N GLU A 63 4.91 6.35 8.01
CA GLU A 63 5.04 7.25 9.16
C GLU A 63 6.30 8.11 9.04
N ALA A 64 6.20 9.35 9.51
CA ALA A 64 7.29 10.31 9.41
C ALA A 64 8.50 9.87 10.25
N LEU A 65 9.70 9.98 9.67
CA LEU A 65 10.95 9.59 10.32
C LEU A 65 11.50 10.74 11.17
N GLU A 66 11.99 10.41 12.37
CA GLU A 66 12.63 11.37 13.27
C GLU A 66 14.14 11.52 13.03
N CYS A 67 14.76 10.60 12.30
CA CYS A 67 16.19 10.64 12.01
C CYS A 67 16.52 11.49 10.76
N PRO A 68 17.73 12.07 10.71
CA PRO A 68 18.26 12.75 9.53
C PRO A 68 18.24 11.89 8.25
N LEU A 69 18.11 12.54 7.09
CA LEU A 69 17.99 11.87 5.78
C LEU A 69 19.18 10.95 5.45
N ASP A 70 20.39 11.31 5.89
CA ASP A 70 21.61 10.53 5.69
C ASP A 70 21.69 9.26 6.55
N GLN A 71 20.80 9.11 7.52
CA GLN A 71 20.69 7.93 8.40
C GLN A 71 19.53 7.00 8.03
N GLN A 72 18.70 7.39 7.07
CA GLN A 72 17.54 6.60 6.67
C GLN A 72 17.98 5.35 5.91
N LEU A 73 17.39 4.21 6.25
CA LEU A 73 17.73 2.91 5.68
C LEU A 73 16.51 2.30 5.00
N PRO A 74 16.69 1.56 3.89
CA PRO A 74 15.62 0.76 3.33
C PRO A 74 15.34 -0.47 4.20
N GLN A 75 14.07 -0.88 4.30
CA GLN A 75 13.70 -2.17 4.88
C GLN A 75 13.36 -3.16 3.77
N LYS A 76 13.90 -4.38 3.84
CA LYS A 76 13.57 -5.41 2.84
C LYS A 76 12.11 -5.84 2.98
N GLY A 77 11.34 -5.76 1.89
CA GLY A 77 9.95 -6.21 1.83
C GLY A 77 8.93 -5.20 2.37
N ASP A 78 9.34 -3.94 2.54
CA ASP A 78 8.47 -2.81 2.83
C ASP A 78 8.99 -1.61 2.01
N ASP A 79 8.09 -0.74 1.57
CA ASP A 79 8.47 0.41 0.75
C ASP A 79 8.86 1.64 1.60
N CYS A 80 8.64 1.56 2.91
CA CYS A 80 8.98 2.63 3.84
C CYS A 80 10.45 2.58 4.27
N SER A 81 11.07 3.76 4.31
CA SER A 81 12.37 3.95 4.95
C SER A 81 12.24 3.90 6.47
N ILE A 82 13.34 3.57 7.15
CA ILE A 82 13.41 3.41 8.60
C ILE A 82 14.62 4.15 9.19
N CYS A 83 14.59 4.38 10.50
CA CYS A 83 15.72 4.89 11.27
C CYS A 83 16.57 3.75 11.88
N PRO A 84 17.81 4.03 12.32
CA PRO A 84 18.57 3.09 13.15
C PRO A 84 17.75 2.60 14.36
N ASP A 85 17.89 1.31 14.70
CA ASP A 85 17.17 0.63 15.79
C ASP A 85 15.63 0.65 15.68
N THR A 86 15.09 0.84 14.47
CA THR A 86 13.65 0.75 14.20
C THR A 86 13.33 -0.28 13.12
N CYS A 87 12.05 -0.63 13.02
CA CYS A 87 11.45 -1.37 11.93
C CYS A 87 10.17 -0.66 11.46
N THR A 88 9.71 -1.00 10.27
CA THR A 88 8.37 -0.66 9.76
C THR A 88 7.54 -1.92 9.54
N ASN A 89 6.23 -1.83 9.72
CA ASN A 89 5.29 -2.83 9.22
C ASN A 89 3.97 -2.15 8.88
N GLY A 90 3.60 -2.14 7.59
CA GLY A 90 2.37 -1.46 7.18
C GLY A 90 2.44 0.05 7.37
N GLY A 91 3.61 0.64 7.13
CA GLY A 91 3.86 2.08 7.27
C GLY A 91 4.10 2.56 8.70
N ARG A 92 3.76 1.75 9.70
CA ARG A 92 3.97 2.09 11.12
C ARG A 92 5.40 1.78 11.55
N LEU A 93 6.04 2.76 12.18
CA LEU A 93 7.36 2.62 12.79
C LEU A 93 7.26 2.08 14.21
N PHE A 94 8.23 1.26 14.59
CA PHE A 94 8.33 0.72 15.95
C PHE A 94 9.76 0.34 16.31
N ASN A 95 10.06 0.37 17.60
CA ASN A 95 11.43 0.24 18.08
C ASN A 95 11.92 -1.21 18.09
N LYS A 96 13.23 -1.39 17.99
CA LYS A 96 13.88 -2.68 18.23
C LYS A 96 13.52 -3.21 19.62
N GLY A 97 13.11 -4.48 19.66
CA GLY A 97 12.59 -5.16 20.85
C GLY A 97 11.08 -5.01 21.04
N GLU A 98 10.43 -4.06 20.36
CA GLU A 98 8.99 -3.85 20.47
C GLU A 98 8.20 -4.93 19.70
N ARG A 99 7.03 -5.28 20.24
CA ARG A 99 6.05 -6.18 19.63
C ARG A 99 4.72 -5.48 19.43
N ILE A 100 4.24 -5.45 18.19
CA ILE A 100 2.99 -4.82 17.79
C ILE A 100 2.07 -5.83 17.06
N PRO A 101 0.76 -5.55 16.91
CA PRO A 101 -0.04 -6.21 15.87
C PRO A 101 0.55 -5.93 14.49
N CYS A 102 0.63 -6.95 13.63
CA CYS A 102 1.00 -6.76 12.22
C CYS A 102 -0.15 -6.09 11.45
N ILE A 103 0.17 -5.54 10.28
CA ILE A 103 -0.81 -4.93 9.36
C ILE A 103 -1.91 -5.89 8.90
N ASP A 104 -1.62 -7.20 8.92
CA ASP A 104 -2.56 -8.26 8.55
C ASP A 104 -3.69 -8.51 9.56
N GLY A 105 -3.65 -7.83 10.73
CA GLY A 105 -4.64 -7.92 11.80
C GLY A 105 -4.65 -9.25 12.59
N SER A 106 -3.95 -10.28 12.12
CA SER A 106 -3.96 -11.64 12.68
C SER A 106 -2.69 -11.95 13.48
N ASN A 107 -1.56 -11.42 13.02
CA ASN A 107 -0.24 -11.74 13.55
C ASN A 107 0.29 -10.70 14.53
N LYS A 108 1.27 -11.12 15.33
CA LYS A 108 2.13 -10.20 16.10
C LYS A 108 3.49 -10.09 15.43
N CYS A 109 3.95 -8.87 15.23
CA CYS A 109 5.21 -8.52 14.59
C CYS A 109 6.19 -8.04 15.67
N THR A 110 7.43 -8.49 15.62
CA THR A 110 8.50 -8.08 16.55
C THR A 110 9.72 -7.61 15.77
N CYS A 111 10.27 -6.45 16.11
CA CYS A 111 11.49 -5.90 15.52
C CYS A 111 12.68 -6.48 16.28
N ILE A 112 13.43 -7.42 15.67
CA ILE A 112 14.54 -8.10 16.36
C ILE A 112 15.89 -7.43 16.11
N SER A 113 16.01 -6.70 15.01
CA SER A 113 17.12 -5.81 14.68
C SER A 113 16.61 -4.74 13.73
N THR A 114 17.39 -3.68 13.49
CA THR A 114 17.07 -2.65 12.49
C THR A 114 16.60 -3.30 11.18
N GLY A 115 15.38 -2.99 10.76
CA GLY A 115 14.78 -3.49 9.53
C GLY A 115 14.45 -4.99 9.48
N THR A 116 14.56 -5.72 10.59
CA THR A 116 14.23 -7.16 10.63
C THR A 116 13.02 -7.41 11.51
N VAL A 117 11.89 -7.68 10.87
CA VAL A 117 10.64 -8.04 11.52
C VAL A 117 10.40 -9.55 11.44
N ILE A 118 10.04 -10.14 12.58
CA ILE A 118 9.52 -11.52 12.63
C ILE A 118 8.04 -11.50 13.00
N SER A 119 7.26 -12.43 12.45
CA SER A 119 5.83 -12.58 12.74
C SER A 119 5.51 -13.95 13.35
N THR A 120 4.32 -14.05 13.97
CA THR A 120 3.77 -15.32 14.47
C THR A 120 3.32 -16.29 13.37
N ARG A 121 3.27 -15.87 12.11
CA ARG A 121 2.97 -16.68 10.90
C ARG A 121 1.66 -17.48 10.94
N ARG A 122 0.61 -16.91 11.53
CA ARG A 122 -0.78 -17.39 11.41
C ARG A 122 -1.35 -16.99 10.05
N GLY A 123 -2.28 -17.78 9.54
CA GLY A 123 -3.08 -17.39 8.38
C GLY A 123 -3.88 -16.12 8.66
N THR A 124 -4.08 -15.30 7.64
CA THR A 124 -4.99 -14.15 7.65
C THR A 124 -6.07 -14.33 6.59
N ASN A 125 -7.17 -13.60 6.75
CA ASN A 125 -8.26 -13.54 5.78
C ASN A 125 -8.77 -12.09 5.66
N LYS A 126 -9.73 -11.84 4.78
CA LYS A 126 -10.30 -10.50 4.59
C LYS A 126 -10.88 -9.89 5.88
N PHE A 127 -11.43 -10.69 6.80
CA PHE A 127 -12.03 -10.15 8.02
C PHE A 127 -10.97 -9.59 8.95
N TRP A 128 -9.86 -10.33 9.17
CA TRP A 128 -8.75 -9.87 9.99
C TRP A 128 -8.03 -8.66 9.38
N LEU A 129 -7.67 -8.75 8.09
CA LEU A 129 -6.94 -7.67 7.40
C LEU A 129 -7.73 -6.35 7.40
N CYS A 130 -9.02 -6.44 7.09
CA CYS A 130 -9.85 -5.27 6.86
C CYS A 130 -10.53 -4.74 8.13
N GLY A 131 -10.24 -5.32 9.30
CA GLY A 131 -10.83 -4.89 10.57
C GLY A 131 -12.33 -5.19 10.70
N ALA A 132 -12.83 -6.18 9.97
CA ALA A 132 -14.22 -6.60 10.06
C ALA A 132 -14.46 -7.45 11.32
N PRO A 133 -15.67 -7.41 11.91
CA PRO A 133 -16.06 -8.37 12.94
C PRO A 133 -15.90 -9.80 12.42
N VAL A 134 -15.21 -10.64 13.20
CA VAL A 134 -15.02 -12.06 12.86
C VAL A 134 -16.30 -12.80 13.27
N PRO A 135 -16.94 -13.56 12.36
CA PRO A 135 -18.13 -14.36 12.68
C PRO A 135 -17.84 -15.54 13.62
#